data_AF-A0A7K0SEP3-F1
#
_entry.id   AF-A0A7K0SEP3-F1
#
_cell.length_a   1.000
_cell.length_b   1.000
_cell.length_c   1.000
_cell.angle_alpha   90.00
_cell.angle_beta   90.00
_cell.angle_gamma   90.00
#
_symmetry.space_group_name_H-M   'P 1'
#
loop_
_entity.id
_entity.type
_entity.pdbx_description
1 polymer ?
#
loop_
_entity_poly.entity_id
_entity_poly.type
_entity_poly.pdbx_seq_one_letter_code
_entity_poly.pdbx_strand_id
1 'polypeptide(L)'
;MSNSGFGGGGFNRNNNPFGGSGFGGNFPNPFANRSGGRRRISPLTITFIILFILASILVSLSGFYADLLWFRSVDYVNVWQTSLFTKVFLFLGFGFVTALFITANIYIAFRKRPVYVPVAVEADNLERYRSQIEPIKKLVSIAIFLAIFYFAGTAGSRFWQQWLLFRNSTEFGVVDPQFGLDVSFFAFRLPMWQALIGWGISTIILSLIAAAAVHYIYGGIRPAVKEERTTVAARVQLSVLLGLLVL
;
A
#
# COMPACT_ATOMS: atom_id res chain seq x y z
N MET A 1 84.91 -1.99 -15.13
CA MET A 1 84.30 -2.63 -13.94
C MET A 1 84.68 -1.82 -12.72
N SER A 2 83.76 -1.02 -12.17
CA SER A 2 83.75 -0.61 -10.75
C SER A 2 82.47 0.19 -10.50
N ASN A 3 81.56 -0.45 -9.79
CA ASN A 3 80.21 -0.02 -9.47
C ASN A 3 80.26 0.88 -8.23
N SER A 4 79.67 2.07 -8.26
CA SER A 4 79.62 2.98 -7.11
C SER A 4 78.20 3.48 -6.86
N GLY A 5 77.68 3.16 -5.68
CA GLY A 5 76.79 4.01 -4.89
C GLY A 5 75.33 4.06 -5.32
N PHE A 6 74.44 3.51 -4.50
CA PHE A 6 73.60 4.26 -3.56
C PHE A 6 72.48 3.33 -3.05
N GLY A 7 72.52 3.03 -1.75
CA GLY A 7 71.49 2.26 -1.05
C GLY A 7 70.28 3.12 -0.72
N GLY A 8 69.10 2.69 -1.14
CA GLY A 8 67.81 3.25 -0.71
C GLY A 8 67.34 2.57 0.57
N GLY A 9 67.41 3.31 1.68
CA GLY A 9 67.00 2.85 3.01
C GLY A 9 65.49 2.69 3.17
N GLY A 10 65.10 1.62 3.86
CA GLY A 10 63.75 1.41 4.36
C GLY A 10 63.46 2.30 5.57
N PHE A 11 62.28 2.92 5.59
CA PHE A 11 61.78 3.64 6.76
C PHE A 11 60.68 2.82 7.44
N ASN A 12 61.09 2.17 8.54
CA ASN A 12 60.22 1.53 9.51
C ASN A 12 59.50 2.61 10.34
N ARG A 13 58.19 2.81 10.12
CA ARG A 13 57.38 3.83 10.82
C ARG A 13 56.74 3.26 12.08
N ASN A 14 57.53 3.03 13.12
CA ASN A 14 56.96 2.73 14.43
C ASN A 14 57.81 3.27 15.59
N ASN A 15 58.04 4.58 15.61
CA ASN A 15 58.57 5.30 16.77
C ASN A 15 57.89 6.67 16.86
N ASN A 16 56.78 6.75 17.58
CA ASN A 16 56.22 8.03 18.03
C ASN A 16 56.97 8.45 19.31
N PRO A 17 57.59 9.65 19.35
CA PRO A 17 58.44 10.08 20.46
C PRO A 17 57.66 10.73 21.61
N PHE A 18 56.33 10.66 21.61
CA PHE A 18 55.48 11.24 22.64
C PHE A 18 54.90 10.14 23.52
N GLY A 19 55.73 9.68 24.46
CA GLY A 19 55.29 8.87 25.59
C GLY A 19 54.45 9.71 26.55
N GLY A 20 53.16 9.42 26.62
CA GLY A 20 52.25 9.93 27.64
C GLY A 20 51.72 8.76 28.46
N SER A 21 52.31 8.51 29.62
CA SER A 21 51.73 7.69 30.68
C SER A 21 50.52 8.42 31.27
N GLY A 22 49.33 7.84 31.18
CA GLY A 22 48.11 8.43 31.74
C GLY A 22 46.94 7.45 31.78
N PHE A 23 46.48 7.18 33.00
CA PHE A 23 45.21 6.54 33.32
C PHE A 23 44.04 7.06 32.46
N GLY A 24 43.16 6.18 32.00
CA GLY A 24 41.83 6.60 31.53
C GLY A 24 41.18 5.68 30.50
N GLY A 25 40.19 4.92 30.94
CA GLY A 25 39.00 4.51 30.19
C GLY A 25 39.17 3.99 28.75
N ASN A 26 38.87 2.71 28.55
CA ASN A 26 38.44 2.17 27.26
C ASN A 26 37.09 2.82 26.88
N PHE A 27 37.11 4.08 26.44
CA PHE A 27 35.93 4.78 25.95
C PHE A 27 35.56 4.19 24.58
N PRO A 28 34.39 3.57 24.42
CA PRO A 28 33.95 3.09 23.11
C PRO A 28 33.79 4.30 22.20
N ASN A 29 34.56 4.38 21.11
CA ASN A 29 34.42 5.42 20.10
C ASN A 29 32.95 5.46 19.59
N PRO A 30 32.16 6.50 19.88
CA PRO A 30 30.76 6.59 19.43
C PRO A 30 30.65 6.85 17.93
N PHE A 31 31.77 7.16 17.27
CA PHE A 31 31.88 7.43 15.83
C PHE A 31 32.54 6.29 15.05
N ALA A 32 32.69 5.10 15.65
CA ALA A 32 33.07 3.91 14.88
C ALA A 32 31.95 3.62 13.88
N ASN A 33 32.19 4.03 12.64
CA ASN A 33 31.32 3.81 11.49
C ASN A 33 31.11 2.30 11.32
N ARG A 34 30.04 1.77 11.91
CA ARG A 34 29.54 0.42 11.62
C ARG A 34 29.03 0.49 10.19
N SER A 35 29.92 0.29 9.23
CA SER A 35 29.57 0.05 7.84
C SER A 35 28.49 -1.02 7.83
N GLY A 36 27.25 -0.61 7.58
CA GLY A 36 26.09 -1.48 7.60
C GLY A 36 26.29 -2.55 6.54
N GLY A 37 26.81 -3.71 6.95
CA GLY A 37 26.90 -4.87 6.09
C GLY A 37 25.51 -5.10 5.52
N ARG A 38 25.36 -4.98 4.19
CA ARG A 38 24.17 -5.41 3.47
C ARG A 38 23.82 -6.78 4.04
N ARG A 39 22.71 -6.87 4.79
CA ARG A 39 22.22 -8.14 5.33
C ARG A 39 22.02 -9.04 4.12
N ARG A 40 22.99 -9.91 3.84
CA ARG A 40 22.90 -10.88 2.76
C ARG A 40 21.79 -11.82 3.19
N ILE A 41 20.64 -11.73 2.51
CA ILE A 41 19.50 -12.60 2.78
C ILE A 41 20.06 -14.02 2.70
N SER A 42 20.00 -14.76 3.80
CA SER A 42 20.60 -16.09 3.83
C SER A 42 19.87 -16.97 2.79
N PRO A 43 20.58 -17.82 2.03
CA PRO A 43 19.94 -18.75 1.10
C PRO A 43 18.83 -19.57 1.77
N LEU A 44 18.99 -19.89 3.07
CA LEU A 44 17.99 -20.55 3.89
C LEU A 44 16.69 -19.72 4.03
N THR A 45 16.79 -18.41 4.24
CA THR A 45 15.62 -17.52 4.34
C THR A 45 14.84 -17.51 3.02
N ILE A 46 15.54 -17.48 1.87
CA ILE A 46 14.90 -17.55 0.55
C ILE A 46 14.19 -18.89 0.37
N THR A 47 14.85 -20.00 0.70
CA THR A 47 14.25 -21.35 0.64
C THR A 47 13.01 -21.46 1.53
N PHE A 48 13.05 -20.92 2.74
CA PHE A 48 11.89 -20.89 3.64
C PHE A 48 10.73 -20.06 3.09
N ILE A 49 11.00 -18.88 2.51
CA ILE A 49 9.95 -18.05 1.88
C ILE A 49 9.31 -18.80 0.71
N ILE A 50 10.13 -19.42 -0.15
CA ILE A 50 9.64 -20.18 -1.30
C ILE A 50 8.78 -21.35 -0.81
N LEU A 51 9.27 -22.16 0.14
CA LEU A 51 8.52 -23.28 0.71
C LEU A 51 7.21 -22.82 1.35
N PHE A 52 7.22 -21.71 2.08
CA PHE A 52 6.03 -21.16 2.71
C PHE A 52 4.98 -20.74 1.66
N ILE A 53 5.40 -20.06 0.58
CA ILE A 53 4.50 -19.67 -0.51
C ILE A 53 3.93 -20.93 -1.19
N LEU A 54 4.79 -21.92 -1.48
CA LEU A 54 4.40 -23.14 -2.18
C LEU A 54 3.43 -23.97 -1.34
N ALA A 55 3.70 -24.14 -0.05
CA ALA A 55 2.79 -24.79 0.90
C ALA A 55 1.45 -24.03 1.01
N SER A 56 1.48 -22.70 1.09
CA SER A 56 0.26 -21.89 1.14
C SER A 56 -0.61 -22.07 -0.10
N ILE A 57 0.01 -22.09 -1.29
CA ILE A 57 -0.66 -22.35 -2.56
C ILE A 57 -1.28 -23.76 -2.57
N LEU A 58 -0.52 -24.77 -2.14
CA LEU A 58 -0.97 -26.16 -2.08
C LEU A 58 -2.18 -26.34 -1.16
N VAL A 59 -2.13 -25.77 0.05
CA VAL A 59 -3.25 -25.82 1.01
C VAL A 59 -4.48 -25.11 0.44
N SER A 60 -4.30 -23.94 -0.19
CA SER A 60 -5.42 -23.20 -0.80
C SER A 60 -6.07 -23.96 -1.96
N LEU A 61 -5.27 -24.59 -2.83
CA LEU A 61 -5.75 -25.42 -3.94
C LEU A 61 -6.45 -26.69 -3.45
N SER A 62 -5.93 -27.29 -2.37
CA SER A 62 -6.54 -28.46 -1.76
C SER A 62 -7.94 -28.15 -1.23
N GLY A 63 -8.13 -27.02 -0.54
CA GLY A 63 -9.45 -26.60 -0.06
C GLY A 63 -10.43 -26.39 -1.22
N PHE A 64 -9.99 -25.72 -2.27
CA PHE A 64 -10.80 -25.48 -3.47
C PHE A 64 -11.25 -26.78 -4.15
N TYR A 65 -10.34 -27.74 -4.29
CA TYR A 65 -10.63 -29.03 -4.92
C TYR A 65 -11.52 -29.91 -4.01
N ALA A 66 -11.29 -29.88 -2.70
CA ALA A 66 -12.13 -30.57 -1.73
C ALA A 66 -13.57 -30.04 -1.77
N ASP A 67 -13.75 -28.71 -1.82
CA ASP A 67 -15.08 -28.09 -1.97
C ASP A 67 -15.76 -28.58 -3.26
N LEU A 68 -15.05 -28.57 -4.39
CA LEU A 68 -15.60 -29.03 -5.66
C LEU A 68 -16.04 -30.50 -5.60
N LEU A 69 -15.21 -31.38 -5.03
CA LEU A 69 -15.55 -32.80 -4.85
C LEU A 69 -16.74 -32.97 -3.91
N TRP A 70 -16.81 -32.20 -2.84
CA TRP A 70 -17.92 -32.22 -1.91
C TRP A 70 -19.23 -31.81 -2.59
N PHE A 71 -19.27 -30.67 -3.28
CA PHE A 71 -20.46 -30.21 -4.02
C PHE A 71 -20.86 -31.17 -5.14
N ARG A 72 -19.91 -31.86 -5.75
CA ARG A 72 -20.17 -32.93 -6.72
C ARG A 72 -20.80 -34.16 -6.07
N SER A 73 -20.39 -34.51 -4.84
CA SER A 73 -20.95 -35.67 -4.11
C SER A 73 -22.41 -35.48 -3.70
N VAL A 74 -22.88 -34.23 -3.61
CA VAL A 74 -24.26 -33.88 -3.25
C VAL A 74 -25.08 -33.35 -4.43
N ASP A 75 -24.57 -33.45 -5.67
CA ASP A 75 -25.21 -32.93 -6.90
C ASP A 75 -25.53 -31.42 -6.91
N TYR A 76 -24.86 -30.62 -6.06
CA TYR A 76 -25.03 -29.15 -5.97
C TYR A 76 -23.89 -28.36 -6.62
N VAL A 77 -23.25 -28.89 -7.66
CA VAL A 77 -22.15 -28.22 -8.38
C VAL A 77 -22.55 -26.83 -8.89
N ASN A 78 -23.81 -26.67 -9.31
CA ASN A 78 -24.35 -25.37 -9.77
C ASN A 78 -24.28 -24.29 -8.69
N VAL A 79 -24.48 -24.64 -7.41
CA VAL A 79 -24.40 -23.71 -6.28
C VAL A 79 -22.96 -23.23 -6.08
N TRP A 80 -22.01 -24.17 -6.15
CA TRP A 80 -20.58 -23.85 -6.07
C TRP A 80 -20.14 -22.92 -7.19
N GLN A 81 -20.53 -23.22 -8.43
CA GLN A 81 -20.24 -22.36 -9.59
C GLN A 81 -20.83 -20.97 -9.41
N THR A 82 -22.10 -20.88 -9.00
CA THR A 82 -22.78 -19.60 -8.78
C THR A 82 -22.09 -18.78 -7.68
N SER A 83 -21.71 -19.40 -6.56
CA SER A 83 -20.96 -18.73 -5.49
C SER A 83 -19.60 -18.24 -6.00
N LEU A 84 -18.87 -19.07 -6.74
CA LEU A 84 -17.55 -18.75 -7.26
C LEU A 84 -17.59 -17.59 -8.27
N PHE A 85 -18.47 -17.67 -9.27
CA PHE A 85 -18.63 -16.59 -10.25
C PHE A 85 -19.06 -15.29 -9.59
N THR A 86 -19.93 -15.35 -8.58
CA THR A 86 -20.33 -14.17 -7.82
C THR A 86 -19.15 -13.56 -7.07
N LYS A 87 -18.34 -14.38 -6.38
CA LYS A 87 -17.14 -13.90 -5.67
C LYS A 87 -16.15 -13.24 -6.63
N VAL A 88 -15.90 -13.85 -7.78
CA VAL A 88 -15.00 -13.30 -8.81
C VAL A 88 -15.57 -12.00 -9.40
N PHE A 89 -16.87 -11.97 -9.72
CA PHE A 89 -17.53 -10.77 -10.22
C PHE A 89 -17.42 -9.60 -9.23
N LEU A 90 -17.71 -9.84 -7.95
CA LEU A 90 -17.59 -8.81 -6.92
C LEU A 90 -16.13 -8.42 -6.66
N PHE A 91 -15.20 -9.38 -6.70
CA PHE A 91 -13.76 -9.10 -6.59
C PHE A 91 -13.31 -8.12 -7.66
N LEU A 92 -13.65 -8.39 -8.92
CA LEU A 92 -13.33 -7.52 -10.04
C LEU A 92 -14.06 -6.18 -9.92
N GLY A 93 -15.36 -6.18 -9.64
CA GLY A 93 -16.16 -4.96 -9.55
C GLY A 93 -15.68 -4.00 -8.46
N PHE A 94 -15.65 -4.45 -7.21
CA PHE A 94 -15.19 -3.65 -6.07
C PHE A 94 -13.71 -3.27 -6.21
N GLY A 95 -12.88 -4.24 -6.64
CA GLY A 95 -11.46 -4.01 -6.87
C GLY A 95 -11.21 -2.90 -7.89
N PHE A 96 -11.83 -2.98 -9.07
CA PHE A 96 -11.63 -1.98 -10.13
C PHE A 96 -12.18 -0.61 -9.73
N VAL A 97 -13.39 -0.54 -9.17
CA VAL A 97 -14.00 0.75 -8.82
C VAL A 97 -13.16 1.45 -7.75
N THR A 98 -12.79 0.78 -6.66
CA THR A 98 -11.97 1.37 -5.59
C THR A 98 -10.57 1.72 -6.08
N ALA A 99 -9.90 0.82 -6.81
CA ALA A 99 -8.54 1.07 -7.29
C ALA A 99 -8.49 2.23 -8.29
N LEU A 100 -9.44 2.29 -9.22
CA LEU A 100 -9.52 3.37 -10.19
C LEU A 100 -9.86 4.70 -9.51
N PHE A 101 -10.81 4.72 -8.57
CA PHE A 101 -11.18 5.92 -7.84
C PHE A 101 -10.02 6.50 -7.03
N ILE A 102 -9.35 5.68 -6.22
CA ILE A 102 -8.22 6.13 -5.38
C ILE A 102 -7.03 6.52 -6.25
N THR A 103 -6.67 5.70 -7.25
CA THR A 103 -5.53 5.99 -8.12
C THR A 103 -5.77 7.23 -8.98
N ALA A 104 -7.01 7.48 -9.42
CA ALA A 104 -7.37 8.72 -10.11
C ALA A 104 -7.22 9.94 -9.20
N ASN A 105 -7.66 9.85 -7.93
CA ASN A 105 -7.49 10.92 -6.95
C ASN A 105 -6.01 11.22 -6.66
N ILE A 106 -5.22 10.16 -6.50
CA ILE A 106 -3.76 10.25 -6.41
C ILE A 106 -3.22 10.96 -7.65
N TYR A 107 -3.54 10.48 -8.85
CA TYR A 107 -3.06 11.08 -10.10
C TYR A 107 -3.41 12.58 -10.23
N ILE A 108 -4.63 12.98 -9.86
CA ILE A 108 -5.05 14.39 -9.85
C ILE A 108 -4.22 15.21 -8.86
N ALA A 109 -3.99 14.71 -7.64
CA ALA A 109 -3.16 15.36 -6.63
C ALA A 109 -1.70 15.51 -7.12
N PHE A 110 -1.18 14.48 -7.78
CA PHE A 110 0.14 14.48 -8.39
C PHE A 110 0.27 15.49 -9.54
N ARG A 111 -0.75 15.63 -10.38
CA ARG A 111 -0.71 16.51 -11.57
C ARG A 111 -0.88 17.99 -11.23
N LYS A 112 -1.67 18.34 -10.20
CA LYS A 112 -1.96 19.74 -9.82
C LYS A 112 -0.90 20.40 -8.93
N ARG A 113 0.34 19.91 -8.94
CA ARG A 113 1.41 20.51 -8.15
C ARG A 113 1.82 21.88 -8.71
N PRO A 114 1.92 22.92 -7.87
CA PRO A 114 2.53 24.18 -8.30
C PRO A 114 4.02 23.93 -8.60
N VAL A 115 4.43 24.30 -9.82
CA VAL A 115 5.80 24.12 -10.35
C VAL A 115 6.79 25.16 -9.79
N TYR A 116 6.39 26.00 -8.84
CA TYR A 116 7.26 27.03 -8.29
C TYR A 116 7.83 26.64 -6.91
N VAL A 117 9.09 26.23 -6.89
CA VAL A 117 9.90 26.10 -5.67
C VAL A 117 10.93 27.22 -5.71
N PRO A 118 10.76 28.32 -4.95
CA PRO A 118 11.86 29.26 -4.72
C PRO A 118 13.00 28.53 -4.01
N VAL A 119 14.19 28.68 -4.58
CA VAL A 119 15.42 27.95 -4.31
C VAL A 119 15.93 28.26 -2.90
N ALA A 120 15.94 27.27 -1.99
CA ALA A 120 16.65 27.37 -0.72
C ALA A 120 17.05 25.98 -0.20
N VAL A 121 18.28 25.56 -0.53
CA VAL A 121 19.20 24.65 0.20
C VAL A 121 18.75 23.20 0.50
N GLU A 122 17.46 22.85 0.49
CA GLU A 122 16.97 21.46 0.61
C GLU A 122 16.94 20.70 -0.75
N ALA A 123 17.22 21.39 -1.86
CA ALA A 123 17.12 20.86 -3.22
C ALA A 123 18.10 19.72 -3.54
N ASP A 124 19.31 19.71 -2.98
CA ASP A 124 20.36 18.74 -3.35
C ASP A 124 20.00 17.28 -2.99
N ASN A 125 19.33 17.06 -1.86
CA ASN A 125 18.87 15.72 -1.46
C ASN A 125 17.57 15.33 -2.16
N LEU A 126 16.72 16.31 -2.52
CA LEU A 126 15.43 16.09 -3.17
C LEU A 126 15.55 15.87 -4.69
N GLU A 127 16.52 16.49 -5.37
CA GLU A 127 16.83 16.23 -6.79
C GLU A 127 17.38 14.82 -7.00
N ARG A 128 18.13 14.29 -6.01
CA ARG A 128 18.61 12.90 -6.03
C ARG A 128 17.49 11.88 -5.85
N TYR A 129 16.47 12.18 -5.05
CA TYR A 129 15.27 11.34 -4.92
C TYR A 129 14.36 11.45 -6.15
N ARG A 130 14.21 12.64 -6.75
CA ARG A 130 13.41 12.83 -7.97
C ARG A 130 14.01 12.10 -9.17
N SER A 131 15.32 12.22 -9.40
CA SER A 131 16.03 11.56 -10.51
C SER A 131 16.01 10.03 -10.43
N GLN A 132 15.95 9.44 -9.23
CA GLN A 132 15.82 7.99 -9.04
C GLN A 132 14.37 7.48 -9.15
N ILE A 133 13.37 8.30 -8.84
CA ILE A 133 11.96 7.92 -8.89
C ILE A 133 11.35 8.09 -10.29
N GLU A 134 11.84 9.02 -11.10
CA GLU A 134 11.33 9.27 -12.45
C GLU A 134 11.25 8.03 -13.38
N PRO A 135 12.21 7.10 -13.40
CA PRO A 135 12.10 5.91 -14.25
C PRO A 135 11.11 4.86 -13.68
N ILE A 136 10.91 4.81 -12.36
CA ILE A 136 10.10 3.76 -11.70
C ILE A 136 8.67 4.25 -11.41
N LYS A 137 8.37 5.55 -11.55
CA LYS A 137 7.05 6.13 -11.24
C LYS A 137 5.86 5.37 -11.84
N LYS A 138 5.99 4.90 -13.10
CA LYS A 138 4.95 4.13 -13.78
C LYS A 138 4.77 2.75 -13.15
N LEU A 139 5.87 2.07 -12.81
CA LEU A 139 5.85 0.79 -12.10
C LEU A 139 5.28 0.94 -10.69
N VAL A 140 5.66 1.99 -9.95
CA VAL A 140 5.11 2.28 -8.61
C VAL A 140 3.61 2.54 -8.70
N SER A 141 3.14 3.34 -9.68
CA SER A 141 1.70 3.60 -9.83
C SER A 141 0.92 2.33 -10.15
N ILE A 142 1.47 1.44 -11.00
CA ILE A 142 0.86 0.16 -11.33
C ILE A 142 0.84 -0.75 -10.09
N ALA A 143 1.93 -0.80 -9.33
CA ALA A 143 2.02 -1.59 -8.11
C ALA A 143 1.01 -1.10 -7.05
N ILE A 144 0.86 0.21 -6.87
CA ILE A 144 -0.16 0.80 -5.97
C ILE A 144 -1.56 0.43 -6.44
N PHE A 145 -1.85 0.57 -7.75
CA PHE A 145 -3.15 0.21 -8.31
C PHE A 145 -3.46 -1.27 -8.07
N LEU A 146 -2.53 -2.17 -8.38
CA LEU A 146 -2.70 -3.62 -8.19
C LEU A 146 -2.86 -4.00 -6.70
N ALA A 147 -2.12 -3.34 -5.81
CA ALA A 147 -2.27 -3.55 -4.37
C ALA A 147 -3.67 -3.14 -3.89
N ILE A 148 -4.11 -1.92 -4.22
CA ILE A 148 -5.46 -1.45 -3.85
C ILE A 148 -6.53 -2.35 -4.47
N PHE A 149 -6.37 -2.71 -5.74
CA PHE A 149 -7.27 -3.61 -6.45
C PHE A 149 -7.42 -4.96 -5.74
N TYR A 150 -6.29 -5.59 -5.36
CA TYR A 150 -6.30 -6.87 -4.68
C TYR A 150 -6.99 -6.80 -3.32
N PHE A 151 -6.66 -5.81 -2.48
CA PHE A 151 -7.25 -5.67 -1.16
C PHE A 151 -8.74 -5.29 -1.22
N ALA A 152 -9.10 -4.34 -2.09
CA ALA A 152 -10.49 -3.92 -2.27
C ALA A 152 -11.35 -5.03 -2.88
N GLY A 153 -10.82 -5.76 -3.88
CA GLY A 153 -11.49 -6.91 -4.47
C GLY A 153 -11.70 -8.03 -3.45
N THR A 154 -10.68 -8.35 -2.63
CA THR A 154 -10.79 -9.36 -1.57
C THR A 154 -11.82 -8.98 -0.52
N ALA A 155 -11.92 -7.70 -0.16
CA ALA A 155 -12.95 -7.20 0.73
C ALA A 155 -14.35 -7.33 0.09
N GLY A 156 -14.50 -6.90 -1.17
CA GLY A 156 -15.75 -6.94 -1.92
C GLY A 156 -16.28 -8.36 -2.16
N SER A 157 -15.40 -9.33 -2.40
CA SER A 157 -15.79 -10.73 -2.61
C SER A 157 -16.46 -11.36 -1.39
N ARG A 158 -16.30 -10.78 -0.19
CA ARG A 158 -16.99 -11.25 1.03
C ARG A 158 -18.49 -10.97 1.02
N PHE A 159 -18.94 -10.00 0.21
CA PHE A 159 -20.36 -9.65 0.09
C PHE A 159 -21.15 -10.58 -0.83
N TRP A 160 -20.58 -11.70 -1.29
CA TRP A 160 -21.24 -12.62 -2.23
C TRP A 160 -22.59 -13.15 -1.72
N GLN A 161 -22.74 -13.46 -0.43
CA GLN A 161 -24.02 -13.91 0.13
C GLN A 161 -25.05 -12.78 0.13
N GLN A 162 -24.66 -11.60 0.61
CA GLN A 162 -25.53 -10.42 0.64
C GLN A 162 -25.98 -10.03 -0.76
N TRP A 163 -25.07 -10.10 -1.75
CA TRP A 163 -25.39 -9.86 -3.16
C TRP A 163 -26.38 -10.88 -3.72
N LEU A 164 -26.20 -12.17 -3.44
CA LEU A 164 -27.11 -13.20 -3.92
C LEU A 164 -28.50 -13.08 -3.28
N LEU A 165 -28.57 -12.73 -1.99
CA LEU A 165 -29.84 -12.45 -1.30
C LEU A 165 -30.51 -11.20 -1.86
N PHE A 166 -29.74 -10.14 -2.12
CA PHE A 166 -30.24 -8.92 -2.75
C PHE A 166 -30.82 -9.19 -4.15
N ARG A 167 -30.09 -9.94 -4.97
CA ARG A 167 -30.47 -10.25 -6.37
C ARG A 167 -31.68 -11.18 -6.45
N ASN A 168 -31.76 -12.15 -5.55
CA ASN A 168 -32.79 -13.19 -5.53
C ASN A 168 -33.78 -12.98 -4.36
N SER A 169 -34.07 -11.72 -4.01
CA SER A 169 -34.96 -11.40 -2.89
C SER A 169 -36.39 -11.89 -3.18
N THR A 170 -37.01 -12.59 -2.22
CA THR A 170 -38.41 -13.01 -2.28
C THR A 170 -39.26 -12.25 -1.27
N GLU A 171 -40.52 -11.96 -1.60
CA GLU A 171 -41.46 -11.28 -0.71
C GLU A 171 -41.89 -12.20 0.45
N PHE A 172 -42.10 -11.62 1.63
CA PHE A 172 -42.65 -12.34 2.78
C PHE A 172 -44.18 -12.23 2.84
N GLY A 173 -44.77 -11.22 2.17
CA GLY A 173 -46.20 -10.94 2.21
C GLY A 173 -46.64 -10.25 3.50
N VAL A 174 -45.68 -9.78 4.31
CA VAL A 174 -45.92 -9.09 5.58
C VAL A 174 -45.28 -7.73 5.48
N VAL A 175 -46.13 -6.70 5.61
CA VAL A 175 -45.71 -5.30 5.52
C VAL A 175 -45.45 -4.77 6.91
N ASP A 176 -44.32 -4.09 7.08
CA ASP A 176 -43.97 -3.38 8.30
C ASP A 176 -44.94 -2.21 8.56
N PRO A 177 -45.49 -2.05 9.78
CA PRO A 177 -46.41 -0.96 10.12
C PRO A 177 -45.81 0.45 10.06
N GLN A 178 -44.48 0.60 10.18
CA GLN A 178 -43.83 1.91 10.31
C GLN A 178 -43.49 2.54 8.94
N PHE A 179 -42.95 1.74 8.02
CA PHE A 179 -42.46 2.20 6.72
C PHE A 179 -43.32 1.74 5.55
N GLY A 180 -44.28 0.83 5.77
CA GLY A 180 -45.12 0.31 4.69
C GLY A 180 -44.34 -0.53 3.67
N LEU A 181 -43.19 -1.07 4.06
CA LEU A 181 -42.34 -1.92 3.21
C LEU A 181 -42.45 -3.38 3.65
N ASP A 182 -42.39 -4.31 2.69
CA ASP A 182 -42.35 -5.75 2.99
C ASP A 182 -41.08 -6.09 3.79
N VAL A 183 -41.18 -7.04 4.72
CA VAL A 183 -40.06 -7.50 5.54
C VAL A 183 -38.87 -7.99 4.70
N SER A 184 -39.08 -8.46 3.46
CA SER A 184 -38.02 -8.80 2.49
C SER A 184 -37.05 -7.67 2.23
N PHE A 185 -37.51 -6.42 2.27
CA PHE A 185 -36.65 -5.26 2.10
C PHE A 185 -35.59 -5.23 3.21
N PHE A 186 -36.00 -5.39 4.47
CA PHE A 186 -35.10 -5.33 5.61
C PHE A 186 -34.19 -6.55 5.73
N ALA A 187 -34.69 -7.74 5.36
CA ALA A 187 -33.93 -8.98 5.44
C ALA A 187 -32.88 -9.11 4.31
N PHE A 188 -33.24 -8.74 3.08
CA PHE A 188 -32.41 -9.01 1.89
C PHE A 188 -31.80 -7.78 1.25
N ARG A 189 -32.55 -6.66 1.19
CA ARG A 189 -32.11 -5.48 0.43
C ARG A 189 -31.31 -4.50 1.27
N LEU A 190 -31.79 -4.20 2.47
CA LEU A 190 -31.18 -3.23 3.37
C LEU A 190 -29.72 -3.56 3.72
N PRO A 191 -29.33 -4.82 4.05
CA PRO A 191 -27.94 -5.14 4.37
C PRO A 191 -26.99 -4.86 3.20
N MET A 192 -27.44 -5.10 1.95
CA MET A 192 -26.63 -4.81 0.76
C MET A 192 -26.45 -3.30 0.56
N TRP A 193 -27.50 -2.51 0.74
CA TRP A 193 -27.40 -1.04 0.67
C TRP A 193 -26.46 -0.49 1.72
N GLN A 194 -26.56 -0.98 2.96
CA GLN A 194 -25.64 -0.60 4.04
C GLN A 194 -24.20 -0.99 3.72
N ALA A 195 -23.98 -2.19 3.16
CA ALA A 195 -22.64 -2.63 2.75
C ALA A 195 -22.06 -1.74 1.64
N LEU A 196 -22.87 -1.35 0.64
CA LEU A 196 -22.44 -0.44 -0.44
C LEU A 196 -22.10 0.96 0.09
N ILE A 197 -22.93 1.51 0.98
CA ILE A 197 -22.69 2.80 1.61
C ILE A 197 -21.42 2.76 2.46
N GLY A 198 -21.27 1.75 3.33
CA GLY A 198 -20.09 1.57 4.16
C GLY A 198 -18.80 1.39 3.35
N TRP A 199 -18.87 0.64 2.25
CA TRP A 199 -17.76 0.50 1.30
C TRP A 199 -17.44 1.82 0.57
N GLY A 200 -18.45 2.57 0.14
CA GLY A 200 -18.30 3.87 -0.49
C GLY A 200 -17.62 4.88 0.43
N ILE A 201 -18.11 5.00 1.67
CA ILE A 201 -17.51 5.85 2.72
C ILE A 201 -16.05 5.44 2.97
N SER A 202 -15.79 4.14 3.13
CA SER A 202 -14.42 3.63 3.33
C SER A 202 -13.51 3.98 2.15
N THR A 203 -14.00 3.86 0.91
CA THR A 203 -13.26 4.21 -0.30
C THR A 203 -12.95 5.72 -0.34
N ILE A 204 -13.90 6.57 0.03
CA ILE A 204 -13.70 8.03 0.11
C ILE A 204 -12.68 8.39 1.18
N ILE A 205 -12.75 7.78 2.37
CA ILE A 205 -11.79 8.00 3.46
C ILE A 205 -10.38 7.59 3.03
N LEU A 206 -10.22 6.41 2.43
CA LEU A 206 -8.92 5.94 1.93
C LEU A 206 -8.38 6.86 0.83
N SER A 207 -9.25 7.33 -0.07
CA SER A 207 -8.90 8.32 -1.11
C SER A 207 -8.47 9.65 -0.50
N LEU A 208 -9.16 10.13 0.54
CA LEU A 208 -8.82 11.36 1.25
C LEU A 208 -7.45 11.27 1.91
N ILE A 209 -7.18 10.16 2.63
CA ILE A 209 -5.87 9.91 3.26
C ILE A 209 -4.77 9.83 2.20
N ALA A 210 -5.00 9.10 1.10
CA ALA A 210 -4.05 8.99 0.01
C ALA A 210 -3.77 10.35 -0.64
N ALA A 211 -4.80 11.13 -0.96
CA ALA A 211 -4.66 12.48 -1.53
C ALA A 211 -3.92 13.43 -0.57
N ALA A 212 -4.25 13.41 0.73
CA ALA A 212 -3.58 14.21 1.74
C ALA A 212 -2.09 13.85 1.87
N ALA A 213 -1.75 12.56 1.87
CA ALA A 213 -0.36 12.09 1.92
C ALA A 213 0.43 12.57 0.69
N VAL A 214 -0.16 12.54 -0.50
CA VAL A 214 0.45 13.08 -1.72
C VAL A 214 0.66 14.59 -1.61
N HIS A 215 -0.36 15.34 -1.19
CA HIS A 215 -0.21 16.80 -1.01
C HIS A 215 0.83 17.15 0.05
N TYR A 216 0.99 16.34 1.09
CA TYR A 216 2.05 16.51 2.09
C TYR A 216 3.45 16.25 1.53
N ILE A 217 3.68 15.08 0.91
CA ILE A 217 4.99 14.68 0.36
C ILE A 217 5.49 15.65 -0.71
N TYR A 218 4.57 16.24 -1.47
CA TYR A 218 4.91 17.08 -2.61
C TYR A 218 4.70 18.58 -2.38
N GLY A 219 4.58 18.99 -1.12
CA GLY A 219 4.64 20.39 -0.70
C GLY A 219 3.37 21.21 -0.95
N GLY A 220 2.24 20.55 -1.19
CA GLY A 220 0.90 21.14 -1.28
C GLY A 220 0.29 21.50 0.09
N ILE A 221 0.78 20.89 1.17
CA ILE A 221 0.49 21.23 2.57
C ILE A 221 1.83 21.50 3.28
N ARG A 222 2.05 22.75 3.70
CA ARG A 222 3.27 23.20 4.41
C ARG A 222 2.89 23.73 5.80
N PRO A 223 2.85 22.88 6.83
CA PRO A 223 2.43 23.31 8.17
C PRO A 223 3.43 24.27 8.85
N ALA A 224 4.70 24.29 8.40
CA ALA A 224 5.79 25.03 9.02
C ALA A 224 6.03 26.46 8.46
N VAL A 225 5.27 26.91 7.46
CA VAL A 225 5.50 28.21 6.79
C VAL A 225 4.43 29.22 7.21
N LYS A 226 4.85 30.48 7.43
CA LYS A 226 4.00 31.56 8.01
C LYS A 226 3.02 32.16 6.99
N GLU A 227 3.35 32.11 5.70
CA GLU A 227 2.48 32.54 4.60
C GLU A 227 2.26 31.38 3.62
N GLU A 228 0.98 31.14 3.28
CA GLU A 228 0.44 30.05 2.45
C GLU A 228 0.77 28.60 2.86
N ARG A 229 0.05 28.11 3.88
CA ARG A 229 0.16 26.73 4.39
C ARG A 229 -0.42 25.64 3.47
N THR A 230 -1.29 26.00 2.52
CA THR A 230 -2.00 25.02 1.66
C THR A 230 -2.35 25.61 0.30
N THR A 231 -2.14 24.82 -0.76
CA THR A 231 -2.47 25.21 -2.15
C THR A 231 -3.98 25.17 -2.42
N VAL A 232 -4.47 25.98 -3.36
CA VAL A 232 -5.89 25.99 -3.78
C VAL A 232 -6.32 24.63 -4.31
N ALA A 233 -5.46 23.94 -5.06
CA ALA A 233 -5.74 22.61 -5.59
C ALA A 233 -5.93 21.57 -4.47
N ALA A 234 -5.10 21.61 -3.42
CA ALA A 234 -5.25 20.74 -2.25
C ALA A 234 -6.55 21.02 -1.50
N ARG A 235 -6.89 22.30 -1.27
CA ARG A 235 -8.14 22.68 -0.61
C ARG A 235 -9.36 22.19 -1.38
N VAL A 236 -9.45 22.47 -2.68
CA VAL A 236 -10.60 22.03 -3.51
C VAL A 236 -10.74 20.51 -3.50
N GLN A 237 -9.67 19.76 -3.70
CA GLN A 237 -9.74 18.30 -3.73
C GLN A 237 -10.16 17.71 -2.38
N LEU A 238 -9.59 18.19 -1.27
CA LEU A 238 -9.94 17.71 0.06
C LEU A 238 -11.36 18.13 0.45
N SER A 239 -11.79 19.34 0.10
CA SER A 239 -13.16 19.81 0.33
C SER A 239 -14.20 19.02 -0.48
N VAL A 240 -13.90 18.64 -1.72
CA VAL A 240 -14.79 17.79 -2.53
C VAL A 240 -14.90 16.38 -1.93
N LEU A 241 -13.77 15.79 -1.50
CA LEU A 241 -13.78 14.47 -0.86
C LEU A 241 -14.49 14.50 0.51
N LEU A 242 -14.32 15.57 1.28
CA LEU A 242 -15.05 15.77 2.54
C LEU A 242 -16.54 16.03 2.30
N GLY A 243 -16.90 16.81 1.27
CA GLY A 243 -18.29 17.04 0.89
C GLY A 243 -18.99 15.74 0.47
N LEU A 244 -18.31 14.90 -0.32
CA LEU A 244 -18.79 13.56 -0.68
C LEU A 244 -18.91 12.61 0.50
N LEU A 245 -18.14 12.81 1.56
CA LEU A 245 -18.20 11.97 2.77
C LEU A 245 -19.42 12.30 3.62
N VAL A 246 -19.83 13.58 3.65
CA VAL A 246 -20.94 14.08 4.48
C VAL A 246 -22.31 13.89 3.83
N LEU A 247 -22.36 13.81 2.50
CA LEU A 247 -23.57 13.55 1.71
C LEU A 247 -24.02 12.09 1.81
#